data_AF-A0A9D3Y3G9-F1
#
_entry.id   AF-A0A9D3Y3G9-F1
#
_cell.length_a   1.000
_cell.length_b   1.000
_cell.length_c   1.000
_cell.angle_alpha   90.00
_cell.angle_beta   90.00
_cell.angle_gamma   90.00
#
_symmetry.space_group_name_H-M   'P 1'
#
loop_
_entity.id
_entity.type
_entity.pdbx_description
1 polymer ?
#
loop_
_entity_poly.entity_id
_entity_poly.type
_entity_poly.pdbx_seq_one_letter_code
_entity_poly.pdbx_strand_id
1 'polypeptide(L)' 'MFIEDADSKVSIVSIPFKLIRKFSNQAADVLSIDVGRKFEYGEGTIDFESAVATKIFNLMESYLRKKP' A
#
# COMPACT_ATOMS: atom_id res chain seq x y z
N MET A 1 -20.69 -17.84 -23.78
CA MET A 1 -19.74 -16.74 -24.01
C MET A 1 -20.09 -15.67 -22.99
N PHE A 2 -19.43 -15.68 -21.83
CA PHE A 2 -19.70 -14.70 -20.79
C PHE A 2 -18.73 -13.56 -21.01
N ILE A 3 -19.28 -12.36 -21.17
CA ILE A 3 -18.52 -11.11 -21.18
C ILE A 3 -18.08 -10.93 -19.72
N GLU A 4 -16.78 -11.10 -19.45
CA GLU A 4 -16.22 -10.87 -18.13
C GLU A 4 -16.26 -9.37 -17.82
N ASP A 5 -16.88 -9.08 -16.69
CA ASP A 5 -16.99 -7.76 -16.08
C ASP A 5 -15.59 -7.21 -15.76
N ALA A 6 -15.16 -6.20 -16.51
CA ALA A 6 -13.87 -5.53 -16.33
C ALA A 6 -13.83 -4.61 -15.09
N ASP A 7 -14.87 -4.62 -14.25
CA ASP A 7 -15.14 -3.56 -13.27
C ASP A 7 -15.32 -4.07 -11.83
N SER A 8 -14.96 -5.33 -11.58
CA SER A 8 -14.92 -5.88 -10.24
C SER A 8 -13.68 -5.35 -9.50
N LYS A 9 -13.73 -4.08 -9.05
CA LYS A 9 -12.80 -3.48 -8.08
C LYS A 9 -12.92 -4.16 -6.73
N VAL A 10 -12.58 -5.44 -6.67
CA VAL A 10 -12.49 -6.20 -5.43
C VAL A 10 -11.23 -5.70 -4.73
N SER A 11 -11.40 -5.08 -3.57
CA SER A 11 -10.27 -4.77 -2.70
C SER A 11 -9.73 -6.07 -2.13
N ILE A 12 -8.68 -6.60 -2.75
CA ILE A 12 -8.02 -7.85 -2.34
C ILE A 12 -7.32 -7.63 -0.99
N VAL A 13 -6.82 -6.41 -0.74
CA VAL A 13 -6.14 -6.03 0.50
C VAL A 13 -6.47 -4.59 0.85
N SER A 14 -6.83 -4.33 2.12
CA SER A 14 -6.99 -2.98 2.67
C SER A 14 -6.09 -2.81 3.89
N ILE A 15 -5.15 -1.87 3.83
CA ILE A 15 -4.19 -1.61 4.91
C ILE A 15 -4.57 -0.30 5.62
N PRO A 16 -5.12 -0.35 6.84
CA PRO A 16 -5.36 0.85 7.62
C PRO A 16 -4.03 1.56 7.93
N PHE A 17 -3.93 2.86 7.64
CA PHE A 17 -2.71 3.65 7.91
C PHE A 17 -2.20 3.54 9.36
N LYS A 18 -3.10 3.36 10.33
CA LYS A 18 -2.75 3.17 11.76
C LYS A 18 -1.96 1.88 12.05
N LEU A 19 -1.99 0.92 11.12
CA LEU A 19 -1.29 -0.36 11.24
C LEU A 19 0.04 -0.38 10.49
N ILE A 20 0.30 0.63 9.65
CA ILE A 20 1.57 0.81 8.98
C ILE A 20 2.58 1.31 10.01
N ARG A 21 3.58 0.49 10.31
CA ARG A 21 4.67 0.83 11.24
C ARG A 21 5.71 1.71 10.54
N LYS A 22 6.03 1.34 9.29
CA LYS A 22 7.01 2.01 8.44
C LYS A 22 6.61 1.81 6.99
N PHE A 23 6.96 2.78 6.15
CA PHE A 23 6.93 2.62 4.71
C PHE A 23 8.21 3.25 4.13
N SER A 24 8.73 2.70 3.04
CA SER A 24 9.96 3.16 2.42
C SER A 24 9.94 2.95 0.91
N ASN A 25 10.63 3.82 0.20
CA ASN A 25 10.93 3.66 -1.22
C ASN A 25 12.29 2.96 -1.33
N GLN A 26 12.33 1.64 -1.50
CA GLN A 26 13.59 0.87 -1.50
C GLN A 26 14.38 1.09 -2.81
N ALA A 27 13.67 1.19 -3.94
CA ALA A 27 14.18 1.50 -5.26
C ALA A 27 13.20 2.46 -5.96
N ALA A 28 13.55 3.02 -7.13
CA ALA A 28 12.70 4.00 -7.81
C ALA A 28 11.28 3.47 -8.13
N ASP A 29 11.16 2.14 -8.20
CA ASP A 29 10.00 1.36 -8.60
C ASP A 29 9.48 0.41 -7.51
N VAL A 30 9.97 0.50 -6.26
CA VAL A 30 9.52 -0.41 -5.18
C VAL A 30 9.09 0.36 -3.93
N LEU A 31 7.80 0.25 -3.59
CA LEU A 31 7.23 0.74 -2.34
C LEU A 31 7.09 -0.41 -1.33
N SER A 32 7.83 -0.34 -0.23
CA SER A 32 7.71 -1.29 0.87
C SER A 32 6.85 -0.73 2.00
N ILE A 33 5.92 -1.54 2.50
CA ILE A 33 5.04 -1.20 3.62
C ILE A 33 5.16 -2.28 4.71
N ASP A 34 5.68 -1.90 5.87
CA ASP A 34 5.75 -2.74 7.06
C ASP A 34 4.47 -2.60 7.89
N VAL A 35 3.75 -3.70 8.06
CA VAL A 35 2.46 -3.78 8.74
C VAL A 35 2.55 -4.58 10.03
N GLY A 36 1.86 -4.12 11.06
CA GLY A 36 1.87 -4.77 12.37
C GLY A 36 0.90 -5.95 12.52
N ARG A 37 1.03 -6.67 13.64
CA ARG A 37 0.26 -7.90 14.01
C ARG A 37 -1.26 -7.83 13.93
N LYS A 38 -1.84 -6.63 13.87
CA LYS A 38 -3.29 -6.42 13.78
C LYS A 38 -3.78 -6.37 12.33
N PHE A 39 -2.89 -6.54 11.36
CA PHE A 39 -3.24 -6.66 9.95
C PHE A 39 -3.82 -8.05 9.67
N GLU A 40 -4.89 -8.10 8.87
CA GLU A 40 -5.69 -9.31 8.64
C GLU A 40 -4.87 -10.48 8.05
N TYR A 41 -3.83 -10.15 7.28
CA TYR A 41 -2.97 -11.12 6.61
C TYR A 41 -1.68 -11.45 7.40
N GLY A 42 -1.57 -10.98 8.65
CA GLY A 42 -0.40 -11.18 9.50
C GLY A 42 0.59 -10.00 9.48
N GLU A 43 1.58 -10.02 10.39
CA GLU A 43 2.65 -9.00 10.38
C GLU A 43 3.69 -9.32 9.31
N GLY A 44 4.27 -8.27 8.71
CA GLY A 44 5.31 -8.43 7.69
C GLY A 44 5.52 -7.18 6.86
N THR A 45 6.40 -7.29 5.88
CA THR A 45 6.62 -6.26 4.86
C THR A 45 5.96 -6.68 3.56
N ILE A 46 5.23 -5.76 2.96
CA ILE A 46 4.61 -5.93 1.63
C ILE A 46 5.34 -5.01 0.66
N ASP A 47 5.89 -5.59 -0.39
CA ASP A 47 6.58 -4.85 -1.45
C ASP A 47 5.67 -4.72 -2.66
N PHE A 48 5.51 -3.49 -3.13
CA PHE A 48 4.75 -3.14 -4.33
C PHE A 48 5.70 -2.63 -5.40
N GLU A 49 5.88 -3.44 -6.44
CA GLU A 49 6.58 -3.04 -7.65
C GLU A 49 5.67 -2.16 -8.52
N SER A 50 6.09 -0.92 -8.76
CA SER A 50 5.33 0.06 -9.52
C SER A 50 6.24 1.18 -10.02
N ALA A 51 6.13 1.53 -11.30
CA ALA A 51 6.82 2.68 -11.88
C ALA A 51 6.45 4.03 -11.22
N VAL A 52 5.36 4.07 -10.44
CA VAL A 52 4.93 5.27 -9.69
C VAL A 52 5.13 5.13 -8.18
N ALA A 53 5.91 4.15 -7.70
CA ALA A 53 6.19 3.91 -6.28
C ALA A 53 6.63 5.19 -5.55
N THR A 54 7.58 5.94 -6.13
CA THR A 54 8.07 7.21 -5.59
C THR A 54 6.95 8.26 -5.40
N LYS A 55 6.00 8.33 -6.35
CA LYS A 55 4.87 9.28 -6.28
C LYS A 55 3.89 8.89 -5.17
N ILE A 56 3.62 7.59 -5.00
CA ILE A 56 2.76 7.07 -3.94
C ILE A 56 3.41 7.30 -2.57
N PHE A 57 4.71 7.04 -2.43
CA PHE A 57 5.48 7.30 -1.22
C PHE A 57 5.34 8.77 -0.77
N ASN A 58 5.60 9.72 -1.67
CA ASN A 58 5.48 11.14 -1.38
C ASN A 58 4.05 11.56 -0.98
N LEU A 59 3.04 10.94 -1.59
CA LEU A 59 1.64 11.16 -1.25
C LEU A 59 1.32 10.68 0.17
N MET A 60 1.79 9.48 0.54
CA MET A 60 1.63 8.92 1.88
C MET A 60 2.33 9.78 2.94
N GLU A 61 3.58 10.22 2.68
CA GLU A 61 4.29 11.15 3.56
C GLU A 61 3.52 12.45 3.78
N SER A 62 3.01 13.07 2.70
CA SER A 62 2.24 14.30 2.79
C SER A 62 0.97 14.12 3.60
N TYR A 63 0.26 13.01 3.40
CA TYR A 63 -1.00 12.72 4.10
C TYR A 63 -0.78 12.49 5.60
N LEU A 64 0.27 11.75 5.97
CA LEU A 64 0.58 11.47 7.38
C LEU A 64 1.13 12.69 8.12
N ARG A 65 1.92 13.54 7.45
CA ARG A 65 2.41 14.81 8.03
C ARG A 65 1.33 15.87 8.19
N LYS A 66 0.25 15.80 7.42
CA LYS A 66 -0.89 16.74 7.48
C LYS A 66 -1.95 16.39 8.52
N LYS A 67 -1.83 15.23 9.20
CA LYS A 67 -2.71 14.94 10.33
C LYS A 67 -2.29 15.83 11.52
N PRO A 68 -3.22 16.64 12.07
CA PRO A 68 -2.95 17.47 13.26
C PRO A 68 -2.67 16.62 14.50
#